data_AF-A0A3B1DEV9-F1
#
_entry.id   AF-A0A3B1DEV9-F1
#
_cell.length_a   1.000
_cell.length_b   1.000
_cell.length_c   1.000
_cell.angle_alpha   90.00
_cell.angle_beta   90.00
_cell.angle_gamma   90.00
#
_symmetry.space_group_name_H-M   'P 1'
#
loop_
_entity.id
_entity.type
_entity.pdbx_description
1 polymer ?
#
loop_
_entity_poly.entity_id
_entity_poly.type
_entity_poly.pdbx_seq_one_letter_code
_entity_poly.pdbx_strand_id
1 'polypeptide(L)' 'TEKPSVLILHTVKGKGVSFMENRLLWHYRSPNDDEYEEALKELLQ' A
#
# COMPACT_ATOMS: atom_id res chain seq x y z
N THR A 1 -27.61 -1.04 -19.35
CA THR A 1 -26.21 -1.44 -19.10
C THR A 1 -25.31 -1.21 -20.32
N GLU A 2 -25.68 -0.33 -21.25
CA GLU A 2 -24.97 -0.16 -22.54
C GLU A 2 -24.05 1.07 -22.60
N LYS A 3 -23.45 1.43 -21.46
CA LYS A 3 -22.50 2.54 -21.38
C LYS A 3 -21.26 2.10 -20.59
N PRO A 4 -20.08 2.65 -20.91
CA PRO A 4 -18.88 2.37 -20.11
C PRO A 4 -19.13 2.79 -18.66
N SER A 5 -18.67 1.95 -17.74
CA SER A 5 -18.75 2.20 -16.30
C SER A 5 -17.35 2.39 -15.75
N VAL A 6 -17.19 3.34 -14.83
CA VAL A 6 -15.94 3.55 -14.09
C VAL A 6 -16.25 3.57 -12.60
N LEU A 7 -15.40 2.91 -11.82
CA LEU A 7 -15.43 2.98 -10.37
C LEU A 7 -14.16 3.70 -9.91
N ILE A 8 -14.33 4.92 -9.40
CA ILE A 8 -13.23 5.70 -8.83
C ILE A 8 -13.13 5.33 -7.35
N LEU A 9 -12.11 4.54 -7.02
CA LEU A 9 -11.87 4.11 -5.65
C LEU A 9 -10.99 5.10 -4.91
N HIS A 10 -11.43 5.54 -3.74
CA HIS A 10 -10.58 6.25 -2.80
C HIS A 10 -9.70 5.23 -2.06
N THR A 11 -8.39 5.29 -2.27
CA THR A 11 -7.42 4.33 -1.71
C THR A 11 -6.32 5.03 -0.94
N VAL A 12 -5.59 4.24 -0.14
CA VAL A 12 -4.36 4.68 0.53
C VAL A 12 -3.21 3.89 -0.08
N LYS A 13 -2.21 4.58 -0.63
CA LYS A 13 -1.01 3.92 -1.16
C LYS A 13 -0.21 3.33 0.00
N GLY A 14 0.14 2.04 -0.08
CA GLY A 14 0.82 1.35 1.02
C GLY A 14 -0.11 0.96 2.18
N LYS A 15 -1.43 0.89 1.95
CA LYS A 15 -2.42 0.52 2.97
C LYS A 15 -2.02 -0.78 3.68
N GLY A 16 -2.09 -0.78 5.01
CA GLY A 16 -1.82 -1.95 5.84
C GLY A 16 -0.39 -2.03 6.39
N VAL A 17 0.49 -1.10 6.00
CA VAL A 17 1.80 -0.91 6.62
C VAL A 17 1.98 0.57 6.94
N SER A 18 1.98 0.90 8.22
CA SER A 18 1.86 2.25 8.79
C SER A 18 2.91 3.23 8.26
N PHE A 19 4.16 2.77 8.17
CA PHE A 19 5.27 3.57 7.63
C PHE A 19 5.27 3.64 6.10
N MET A 20 4.44 2.85 5.41
CA MET A 20 4.25 2.91 3.96
C MET A 20 3.07 3.77 3.51
N GLU A 21 2.09 4.02 4.39
CA GLU A 21 0.87 4.75 4.03
C GLU A 21 1.16 6.19 3.57
N ASN A 22 0.70 6.52 2.35
CA ASN A 22 0.82 7.84 1.72
C ASN A 22 2.27 8.37 1.61
N ARG A 23 3.25 7.49 1.42
CA ARG A 23 4.66 7.85 1.24
C ARG A 23 5.16 7.58 -0.19
N LEU A 24 5.81 8.58 -0.80
CA LEU A 24 6.36 8.48 -2.16
C LEU A 24 7.53 7.49 -2.28
N LEU A 25 8.35 7.38 -1.22
CA LEU A 25 9.54 6.52 -1.18
C LEU A 25 9.24 5.07 -1.62
N TRP A 26 8.10 4.53 -1.15
CA TRP A 26 7.65 3.17 -1.45
C TRP A 26 7.05 3.00 -2.83
N HIS A 27 7.14 4.00 -3.70
CA HIS A 27 6.88 3.83 -5.11
C HIS A 27 8.00 3.10 -5.84
N TYR A 28 9.25 3.36 -5.44
CA TYR A 28 10.44 3.00 -6.20
C TYR A 28 11.50 2.28 -5.36
N ARG A 29 11.39 2.30 -4.04
CA ARG A 29 12.33 1.64 -3.13
C ARG A 29 11.73 0.36 -2.57
N SER A 30 12.51 -0.72 -2.59
CA SER A 30 12.20 -1.94 -1.86
C SER A 30 12.51 -1.78 -0.36
N PRO A 31 11.73 -2.41 0.53
CA PRO A 31 12.10 -2.50 1.94
C PRO A 31 13.40 -3.28 2.10
N ASN A 32 14.18 -2.93 3.11
CA ASN A 32 15.27 -3.78 3.58
C ASN A 32 14.71 -4.93 4.46
N ASP A 33 15.59 -5.81 4.94
CA ASP A 33 15.18 -6.99 5.70
C ASP A 33 14.42 -6.63 6.99
N ASP A 34 14.87 -5.61 7.73
CA ASP A 34 14.21 -5.18 8.98
C ASP A 34 12.81 -4.60 8.71
N GLU A 35 12.69 -3.74 7.70
CA GLU A 35 11.43 -3.12 7.28
C GLU A 35 10.46 -4.16 6.70
N TYR A 36 10.97 -5.20 6.05
CA TYR A 36 10.16 -6.31 5.55
C TYR A 36 9.53 -7.09 6.70
N GLU A 37 10.32 -7.46 7.70
CA GLU A 37 9.83 -8.15 8.90
C GLU A 37 8.83 -7.29 9.70
N GLU A 38 9.07 -5.98 9.78
CA GLU A 38 8.11 -5.05 10.40
C GLU A 38 6.79 -4.98 9.62
N ALA A 39 6.86 -4.85 8.29
CA ALA A 39 5.68 -4.83 7.43
C ALA A 39 4.86 -6.12 7.54
N LEU A 40 5.51 -7.29 7.59
CA LEU A 40 4.82 -8.57 7.79
C LEU A 40 4.10 -8.62 9.14
N LYS A 41 4.72 -8.13 10.22
CA LYS A 41 4.07 -8.08 11.54
C LYS A 41 2.85 -7.17 11.55
N GLU A 42 2.85 -6.07 10.82
CA GLU A 42 1.67 -5.20 10.71
C GLU A 42 0.55 -5.85 9.88
N LEU A 43 0.91 -6.54 8.79
CA LEU A 43 -0.07 -7.18 7.90
C LEU A 43 -0.76 -8.41 8.50
N LEU A 44 -0.10 -9.09 9.44
CA LEU A 44 -0.57 -10.35 10.04
C LEU A 44 -1.24 -10.16 11.42
N GLN A 45 -1.41 -8.92 11.88
CA GLN A 45 -2.26 -8.60 13.03
C GLN A 45 -3.75 -8.73 12.69
#